data_AF-A0A923U6B8-F1
#
_entry.id   AF-A0A923U6B8-F1
#
_cell.length_a   1.000
_cell.length_b   1.000
_cell.length_c   1.000
_cell.angle_alpha   90.00
_cell.angle_beta   90.00
_cell.angle_gamma   90.00
#
_symmetry.space_group_name_H-M   'P 1'
#
loop_
_entity.id
_entity.type
_entity.pdbx_description
1 polymer ?
#
loop_
_entity_poly.entity_id
_entity_poly.type
_entity_poly.pdbx_seq_one_letter_code
_entity_poly.pdbx_strand_id
1 'polypeptide(L)'
;MDSISCCEVALIAEESIIRTQGRTLAAQSLRKQVDEHAILKKLKQPATTRGMYQACQALEKLRQGGILIWAREELLTEASGKPALQFILNQAKILLIADLSAISTEDPELERDTPKVLYLLKKETRLEDRKSHRPLMIKAYGSLSHAEDATVLFDRILALVHKPDHAFPLEPFQLQARVSPMDQREWEQHWFNPTDDAMVYQIEDLKRNSTPLGQLAHIRTLHPSLAQSNRSQEPNLFLESTLTSDHGFYAWVESNKNGNEIFTASPGKLPEYMKSSHTLYLIAPTNPEWSPALQMLVRSGMTRDWFNYSAERKKGAWLVKESDLKSIPVPKHLSELLEQWPVDLTKLSSHDARTLNSIGTDPALAVKTVENTPSLKPYAFIIASQVLHDLENHQGALFSLVSPDEEIHHDKLFQTVLTANDLCPIHQHPLIRFTSTLSMHQSIQTISSLKFPTPGILLTTAKGLTQTLFIQDAWLRERCFEMLKSVQSEIAEPTWGELVERVRIPKNPDQAQMIAMQILKAYGTEKLRKKELNHLMSVCLISQKENSEKMGLLQ
;
A
#
# COMPACT_ATOMS: atom_id res chain seq x y z
N MET A 1 8.16 -55.65 -10.95
CA MET A 1 8.41 -54.75 -9.81
C MET A 1 9.91 -54.64 -9.71
N ASP A 2 10.48 -53.77 -10.54
CA ASP A 2 11.93 -53.61 -10.63
C ASP A 2 12.35 -52.48 -9.70
N SER A 3 13.40 -52.76 -8.93
CA SER A 3 13.98 -51.90 -7.90
C SER A 3 14.27 -50.50 -8.42
N ILE A 4 13.47 -49.52 -8.01
CA ILE A 4 13.72 -48.10 -8.28
C ILE A 4 14.96 -47.70 -7.48
N SER A 5 16.09 -47.54 -8.16
CA SER A 5 17.27 -46.89 -7.61
C SER A 5 16.92 -45.42 -7.35
N CYS A 6 16.36 -45.12 -6.19
CA CYS A 6 16.08 -43.73 -5.83
C CYS A 6 17.42 -42.99 -5.69
N CYS A 7 17.56 -41.83 -6.32
CA CYS A 7 18.76 -41.00 -6.27
C CYS A 7 18.73 -40.04 -5.06
N GLU A 8 19.92 -39.67 -4.55
CA GLU A 8 20.06 -38.68 -3.48
C GLU A 8 20.19 -37.26 -4.03
N VAL A 9 20.85 -37.12 -5.19
CA VAL A 9 20.99 -35.86 -5.91
C VAL A 9 20.57 -36.07 -7.36
N ALA A 10 19.85 -35.09 -7.92
CA ALA A 10 19.54 -35.01 -9.34
C ALA A 10 19.97 -33.63 -9.87
N LEU A 11 20.57 -33.60 -11.05
CA LEU A 11 20.92 -32.38 -11.76
C LEU A 11 20.15 -32.36 -13.08
N ILE A 12 19.41 -31.27 -13.32
CA ILE A 12 18.75 -31.00 -14.59
C ILE A 12 19.31 -29.67 -15.11
N ALA A 13 19.97 -29.70 -16.26
CA ALA A 13 20.45 -28.50 -16.95
C ALA A 13 19.67 -28.31 -18.25
N GLU A 14 19.00 -27.17 -18.40
CA GLU A 14 18.36 -26.78 -19.66
C GLU A 14 19.37 -26.05 -20.54
N GLU A 15 20.10 -26.76 -21.39
CA GLU A 15 21.01 -26.13 -22.38
C GLU A 15 20.25 -25.33 -23.46
N SER A 16 18.97 -25.63 -23.67
CA SER A 16 18.11 -24.90 -24.61
C SER A 16 16.63 -25.02 -24.26
N ILE A 17 15.87 -23.98 -24.58
CA ILE A 17 14.43 -23.92 -24.33
C ILE A 17 13.67 -24.71 -25.39
N ILE A 18 13.17 -25.89 -25.01
CA ILE A 18 12.34 -26.75 -25.86
C ILE A 18 10.92 -26.77 -25.32
N ARG A 19 9.95 -26.25 -26.08
CA ARG A 19 8.53 -26.20 -25.72
C ARG A 19 7.69 -27.12 -26.61
N THR A 20 6.58 -27.64 -26.08
CA THR A 20 5.71 -28.60 -26.80
C THR A 20 5.05 -28.02 -28.05
N GLN A 21 4.92 -26.69 -28.17
CA GLN A 21 4.33 -26.01 -29.33
C GLN A 21 5.29 -25.83 -30.51
N GLY A 22 6.59 -26.06 -30.31
CA GLY A 22 7.59 -25.92 -31.37
C GLY A 22 7.34 -26.88 -32.54
N ARG A 23 7.82 -26.48 -33.73
CA ARG A 23 7.80 -27.31 -34.95
C ARG A 23 9.05 -28.20 -35.09
N THR A 24 10.02 -28.06 -34.22
CA THR A 24 11.29 -28.81 -34.25
C THR A 24 11.05 -30.30 -33.94
N LEU A 25 11.93 -31.19 -34.42
CA LEU A 25 11.89 -32.61 -34.11
C LEU A 25 11.91 -32.87 -32.58
N ALA A 26 12.70 -32.08 -31.86
CA ALA A 26 12.77 -32.15 -30.41
C ALA A 26 11.43 -31.79 -29.73
N ALA A 27 10.71 -30.78 -30.24
CA ALA A 27 9.39 -30.42 -29.73
C ALA A 27 8.32 -31.49 -30.03
N GLN A 28 8.38 -32.12 -31.21
CA GLN A 28 7.50 -33.24 -31.57
C GLN A 28 7.76 -34.47 -30.68
N SER A 29 9.04 -34.81 -30.46
CA SER A 29 9.43 -35.90 -29.55
C SER A 29 8.98 -35.62 -28.11
N LEU A 30 9.16 -34.39 -27.62
CA LEU A 30 8.69 -33.99 -26.30
C LEU A 30 7.18 -34.13 -26.17
N ARG A 31 6.42 -33.71 -27.20
CA ARG A 31 4.96 -33.83 -27.21
C ARG A 31 4.51 -35.28 -27.05
N LYS A 32 5.16 -36.21 -27.77
CA LYS A 32 4.89 -37.65 -27.65
C LYS A 32 5.19 -38.16 -26.22
N GLN A 33 6.34 -37.81 -25.65
CA GLN A 33 6.71 -38.19 -24.28
C GLN A 33 5.72 -37.68 -23.22
N VAL A 34 5.25 -36.43 -23.36
CA VAL A 34 4.27 -35.83 -22.45
C VAL A 34 2.91 -36.52 -22.55
N ASP A 35 2.48 -36.90 -23.75
CA ASP A 35 1.19 -37.56 -23.97
C ASP A 35 1.19 -39.01 -23.47
N GLU A 36 2.36 -39.67 -23.41
CA GLU A 36 2.56 -41.02 -22.86
C GLU A 36 2.62 -41.05 -21.32
N HIS A 37 2.99 -39.95 -20.65
CA HIS A 37 3.14 -39.91 -19.19
C HIS A 37 1.96 -39.23 -18.50
N ALA A 38 1.14 -40.01 -17.76
CA ALA A 38 -0.12 -39.54 -17.16
C ALA A 38 0.02 -38.29 -16.26
N ILE A 39 1.13 -38.16 -15.54
CA ILE A 39 1.40 -37.00 -14.67
C ILE A 39 1.82 -35.78 -15.48
N LEU A 40 2.74 -35.94 -16.44
CA LEU A 40 3.23 -34.82 -17.26
C LEU A 40 2.11 -34.26 -18.15
N LYS A 41 1.17 -35.12 -18.58
CA LYS A 41 -0.04 -34.70 -19.30
C LYS A 41 -0.87 -33.67 -18.55
N LYS A 42 -0.91 -33.72 -17.21
CA LYS A 42 -1.60 -32.71 -16.36
C LYS A 42 -0.84 -31.38 -16.27
N LEU A 43 0.46 -31.41 -16.54
CA LEU A 43 1.34 -30.24 -16.51
C LEU A 43 1.45 -29.56 -17.89
N LYS A 44 0.76 -30.09 -18.91
CA LYS A 44 0.86 -29.63 -20.30
C LYS A 44 0.31 -28.21 -20.45
N GLN A 45 1.19 -27.23 -20.56
CA GLN A 45 0.88 -25.85 -20.96
C GLN A 45 1.73 -25.40 -22.15
N PRO A 46 1.28 -24.38 -22.91
CA PRO A 46 2.04 -23.78 -24.02
C PRO A 46 3.50 -23.44 -23.68
N ALA A 47 3.72 -22.92 -22.47
CA ALA A 47 5.01 -22.38 -22.04
C ALA A 47 5.85 -23.36 -21.20
N THR A 48 5.38 -24.58 -20.96
CA THR A 48 6.15 -25.60 -20.22
C THR A 48 7.33 -26.10 -21.04
N THR A 49 8.55 -26.02 -20.49
CA THR A 49 9.77 -26.47 -21.16
C THR A 49 10.08 -27.94 -20.87
N ARG A 50 10.92 -28.56 -21.71
CA ARG A 50 11.45 -29.91 -21.49
C ARG A 50 12.07 -30.07 -20.10
N GLY A 51 12.87 -29.10 -19.66
CA GLY A 51 13.52 -29.17 -18.35
C GLY A 51 12.53 -29.13 -17.19
N MET A 52 11.40 -28.43 -17.31
CA MET A 52 10.33 -28.50 -16.30
C MET A 52 9.80 -29.94 -16.14
N TYR A 53 9.54 -30.64 -17.24
CA TYR A 53 9.10 -32.03 -17.18
C TYR A 53 10.17 -32.95 -16.60
N GLN A 54 11.43 -32.75 -16.98
CA GLN A 54 12.57 -33.52 -16.44
C GLN A 54 12.75 -33.27 -14.94
N ALA A 55 12.63 -32.01 -14.47
CA ALA A 55 12.66 -31.65 -13.06
C ALA A 55 11.52 -32.32 -12.28
N CYS A 56 10.29 -32.29 -12.80
CA CYS A 56 9.15 -32.97 -12.17
C CYS A 56 9.37 -34.48 -12.08
N GLN A 57 9.86 -35.11 -13.15
CA GLN A 57 10.17 -36.54 -13.16
C GLN A 57 11.34 -36.89 -12.22
N ALA A 58 12.35 -36.04 -12.13
CA ALA A 58 13.48 -36.21 -11.21
C ALA A 58 13.01 -36.14 -9.75
N LEU A 59 12.13 -35.19 -9.40
CA LEU A 59 11.53 -35.11 -8.07
C LEU A 59 10.77 -36.37 -7.67
N GLU A 60 10.07 -37.03 -8.60
CA GLU A 60 9.41 -38.31 -8.32
C GLU A 60 10.41 -39.40 -7.93
N LYS A 61 11.56 -39.45 -8.60
CA LYS A 61 12.60 -40.48 -8.42
C LYS A 61 13.56 -40.20 -7.25
N LEU A 62 13.64 -38.96 -6.77
CA LEU A 62 14.49 -38.59 -5.63
C LEU A 62 14.05 -39.30 -4.33
N ARG A 63 15.01 -39.61 -3.45
CA ARG A 63 14.72 -40.07 -2.07
C ARG A 63 14.21 -38.92 -1.21
N GLN A 64 13.54 -39.26 -0.11
CA GLN A 64 13.24 -38.30 0.97
C GLN A 64 14.51 -37.54 1.37
N GLY A 65 14.44 -36.22 1.40
CA GLY A 65 15.59 -35.36 1.74
C GLY A 65 16.59 -35.16 0.60
N GLY A 66 16.43 -35.85 -0.53
CA GLY A 66 17.28 -35.70 -1.71
C GLY A 66 17.15 -34.32 -2.35
N ILE A 67 18.19 -33.92 -3.09
CA ILE A 67 18.35 -32.59 -3.65
C ILE A 67 18.20 -32.62 -5.17
N LEU A 68 17.37 -31.74 -5.71
CA LEU A 68 17.33 -31.42 -7.13
C LEU A 68 18.03 -30.08 -7.34
N ILE A 69 19.06 -30.07 -8.17
CA ILE A 69 19.67 -28.88 -8.73
C ILE A 69 19.09 -28.71 -10.13
N TRP A 70 18.43 -27.60 -10.38
CA TRP A 70 17.77 -27.33 -11.66
C TRP A 70 18.25 -26.01 -12.24
N ALA A 71 19.14 -26.13 -13.22
CA ALA A 71 19.75 -25.05 -13.99
C ALA A 71 18.90 -24.75 -15.23
N ARG A 72 18.56 -23.48 -15.45
CA ARG A 72 17.62 -23.02 -16.48
C ARG A 72 18.11 -21.76 -17.19
N GLU A 73 17.64 -21.61 -18.42
CA GLU A 73 17.79 -20.37 -19.22
C GLU A 73 16.74 -19.30 -18.91
N GLU A 74 15.61 -19.68 -18.31
CA GLU A 74 14.50 -18.76 -18.06
C GLU A 74 13.99 -18.92 -16.63
N LEU A 75 13.61 -17.82 -15.98
CA LEU A 75 12.86 -17.85 -14.73
C LEU A 75 11.49 -18.48 -14.95
N LEU A 76 10.96 -19.13 -13.91
CA LEU A 76 9.57 -19.56 -13.92
C LEU A 76 8.65 -18.33 -13.94
N THR A 77 7.75 -18.29 -14.91
CA THR A 77 6.71 -17.25 -15.03
C THR A 77 5.35 -17.82 -14.65
N GLU A 78 4.37 -16.99 -14.34
CA GLU A 78 3.01 -17.46 -14.03
C GLU A 78 2.43 -18.35 -15.15
N ALA A 79 2.64 -17.94 -16.41
CA ALA A 79 2.13 -18.64 -17.59
C ALA A 79 2.81 -20.00 -17.87
N SER A 80 4.09 -20.14 -17.52
CA SER A 80 4.87 -21.38 -17.75
C SER A 80 4.94 -22.28 -16.52
N GLY A 81 4.84 -21.68 -15.34
CA GLY A 81 5.30 -22.25 -14.09
C GLY A 81 4.19 -22.60 -13.11
N LYS A 82 2.95 -22.10 -13.23
CA LYS A 82 1.93 -22.35 -12.19
C LYS A 82 1.64 -23.84 -11.93
N PRO A 83 1.35 -24.69 -12.94
CA PRO A 83 1.11 -26.11 -12.70
C PRO A 83 2.38 -26.86 -12.26
N ALA A 84 3.53 -26.52 -12.86
CA ALA A 84 4.81 -27.14 -12.55
C ALA A 84 5.27 -26.78 -11.12
N LEU A 85 5.15 -25.51 -10.72
CA LEU A 85 5.41 -25.04 -9.37
C LEU A 85 4.47 -25.71 -8.39
N GLN A 86 3.18 -25.81 -8.69
CA GLN A 86 2.24 -26.50 -7.80
C GLN A 86 2.64 -27.98 -7.62
N PHE A 87 3.04 -28.65 -8.69
CA PHE A 87 3.59 -30.01 -8.60
C PHE A 87 4.87 -30.05 -7.74
N ILE A 88 5.81 -29.15 -7.99
CA ILE A 88 7.06 -29.02 -7.26
C ILE A 88 6.81 -28.80 -5.76
N LEU A 89 6.00 -27.80 -5.39
CA LEU A 89 5.67 -27.45 -4.01
C LEU A 89 4.89 -28.57 -3.28
N ASN A 90 4.22 -29.44 -4.04
CA ASN A 90 3.58 -30.64 -3.49
C ASN A 90 4.58 -31.76 -3.16
N GLN A 91 5.78 -31.75 -3.74
CA GLN A 91 6.77 -32.84 -3.61
C GLN A 91 8.06 -32.40 -2.91
N ALA A 92 8.39 -31.11 -2.98
CA ALA A 92 9.66 -30.57 -2.58
C ALA A 92 9.53 -29.15 -2.04
N LYS A 93 10.50 -28.80 -1.21
CA LYS A 93 10.75 -27.48 -0.66
C LYS A 93 11.79 -26.80 -1.54
N ILE A 94 11.44 -25.66 -2.16
CA ILE A 94 12.42 -24.80 -2.84
C ILE A 94 13.30 -24.14 -1.78
N LEU A 95 14.57 -24.54 -1.69
CA LEU A 95 15.53 -23.96 -0.76
C LEU A 95 16.08 -22.62 -1.26
N LEU A 96 16.34 -22.55 -2.57
CA LEU A 96 17.00 -21.41 -3.20
C LEU A 96 16.48 -21.20 -4.63
N ILE A 97 16.39 -19.93 -5.01
CA ILE A 97 16.39 -19.48 -6.40
C ILE A 97 17.55 -18.50 -6.57
N ALA A 98 18.50 -18.78 -7.46
CA ALA A 98 19.54 -17.83 -7.85
C ALA A 98 19.28 -17.35 -9.28
N ASP A 99 19.19 -16.04 -9.46
CA ASP A 99 19.14 -15.38 -10.74
C ASP A 99 20.55 -14.90 -11.11
N LEU A 100 21.09 -15.50 -12.17
CA LEU A 100 22.43 -15.28 -12.70
C LEU A 100 22.38 -14.56 -14.06
N SER A 101 21.21 -14.12 -14.53
CA SER A 101 21.06 -13.54 -15.86
C SER A 101 21.81 -12.22 -16.06
N ALA A 102 22.23 -11.56 -14.97
CA ALA A 102 23.02 -10.33 -14.99
C ALA A 102 24.54 -10.56 -14.87
N ILE A 103 24.97 -11.82 -14.95
CA ILE A 103 26.38 -12.17 -15.09
C ILE A 103 26.76 -12.14 -16.56
N SER A 104 27.80 -11.37 -16.91
CA SER A 104 28.39 -11.38 -18.26
C SER A 104 29.64 -12.26 -18.29
N THR A 105 29.93 -12.85 -19.45
CA THR A 105 31.14 -13.65 -19.66
C THR A 105 31.81 -13.21 -20.95
N GLU A 106 33.14 -13.09 -20.93
CA GLU A 106 33.90 -12.79 -22.16
C GLU A 106 34.13 -14.05 -23.01
N ASP A 107 34.06 -15.23 -22.39
CA ASP A 107 34.23 -16.53 -23.02
C ASP A 107 32.86 -17.12 -23.44
N PRO A 108 32.62 -17.38 -24.74
CA PRO A 108 31.39 -17.99 -25.24
C PRO A 108 31.14 -19.43 -24.76
N GLU A 109 32.19 -20.18 -24.42
CA GLU A 109 32.03 -21.52 -23.84
C GLU A 109 31.50 -21.39 -22.40
N LEU A 110 32.05 -20.45 -21.64
CA LEU A 110 31.59 -20.14 -20.28
C LEU A 110 30.15 -19.58 -20.27
N GLU A 111 29.78 -18.78 -21.27
CA GLU A 111 28.41 -18.26 -21.43
C GLU A 111 27.41 -19.42 -21.60
N ARG A 112 27.78 -20.44 -22.37
CA ARG A 112 26.94 -21.62 -22.60
C ARG A 112 26.81 -22.50 -21.36
N ASP A 113 27.88 -22.61 -20.58
CA ASP A 113 27.94 -23.49 -19.42
C ASP A 113 27.39 -22.83 -18.14
N THR A 114 27.22 -21.50 -18.14
CA THR A 114 26.66 -20.74 -17.01
C THR A 114 25.14 -20.59 -17.18
N PRO A 115 24.32 -21.30 -16.39
CA PRO A 115 22.88 -21.17 -16.46
C PRO A 115 22.44 -19.79 -15.97
N LYS A 116 21.40 -19.24 -16.61
CA LYS A 116 20.82 -17.95 -16.20
C LYS A 116 20.09 -18.02 -14.88
N VAL A 117 19.56 -19.19 -14.51
CA VAL A 117 18.79 -19.39 -13.28
C VAL A 117 19.12 -20.73 -12.66
N LEU A 118 19.29 -20.76 -11.34
CA LEU A 118 19.50 -21.97 -10.57
C LEU A 118 18.40 -22.14 -9.52
N TYR A 119 17.73 -23.28 -9.52
CA TYR A 119 16.82 -23.69 -8.46
C TYR A 119 17.43 -24.82 -7.65
N LEU A 120 17.43 -24.68 -6.32
CA LEU A 120 17.78 -25.77 -5.41
C LEU A 120 16.53 -26.24 -4.69
N LEU A 121 16.16 -27.50 -4.87
CA LEU A 121 14.97 -28.08 -4.27
C LEU A 121 15.34 -29.27 -3.42
N LYS A 122 14.67 -29.41 -2.28
CA LYS A 122 14.83 -30.58 -1.39
C LYS A 122 13.52 -31.34 -1.33
N LYS A 123 13.54 -32.62 -1.67
CA LYS A 123 12.38 -33.49 -1.53
C LYS A 123 12.00 -33.59 -0.06
N GLU A 124 10.75 -33.27 0.24
CA GLU A 124 10.23 -33.19 1.60
C GLU A 124 8.82 -33.75 1.58
N THR A 125 8.45 -34.66 2.49
CA THR A 125 7.10 -35.25 2.54
C THR A 125 6.18 -34.49 3.45
N ARG A 126 6.71 -33.79 4.46
CA ARG A 126 5.90 -33.00 5.39
C ARG A 126 5.37 -31.76 4.70
N LEU A 127 4.07 -31.75 4.43
CA LEU A 127 3.39 -30.65 3.74
C LEU A 127 3.59 -29.31 4.45
N GLU A 128 3.51 -29.29 5.78
CA GLU A 128 3.67 -28.07 6.57
C GLU A 128 5.09 -27.50 6.42
N ASP A 129 6.13 -28.33 6.53
CA ASP A 129 7.53 -27.90 6.40
C ASP A 129 7.86 -27.37 4.99
N ARG A 130 7.17 -27.88 3.95
CA ARG A 130 7.24 -27.31 2.60
C ARG A 130 6.57 -25.95 2.57
N LYS A 131 5.29 -25.90 2.94
CA LYS A 131 4.41 -24.73 2.79
C LYS A 131 4.84 -23.55 3.65
N SER A 132 5.36 -23.77 4.85
CA SER A 132 5.82 -22.69 5.74
C SER A 132 7.24 -22.21 5.42
N HIS A 133 7.93 -22.82 4.45
CA HIS A 133 9.29 -22.40 4.11
C HIS A 133 9.31 -21.13 3.28
N ARG A 134 10.30 -20.29 3.57
CA ARG A 134 10.66 -19.11 2.80
C ARG A 134 11.95 -19.40 2.03
N PRO A 135 11.88 -19.50 0.69
CA PRO A 135 13.06 -19.73 -0.13
C PRO A 135 14.09 -18.62 0.01
N LEU A 136 15.37 -18.96 -0.06
CA LEU A 136 16.42 -18.00 -0.29
C LEU A 136 16.35 -17.53 -1.75
N MET A 137 16.53 -16.24 -1.96
CA MET A 137 16.60 -15.64 -3.27
C MET A 137 17.96 -14.98 -3.41
N ILE A 138 18.71 -15.36 -4.44
CA ILE A 138 20.01 -14.81 -4.74
C ILE A 138 19.93 -14.12 -6.10
N LYS A 139 20.54 -12.96 -6.21
CA LYS A 139 20.81 -12.32 -7.49
C LYS A 139 22.30 -12.06 -7.63
N ALA A 140 22.87 -12.46 -8.76
CA ALA A 140 24.28 -12.30 -9.06
C ALA A 140 24.50 -11.22 -10.12
N TYR A 141 25.54 -10.42 -9.95
CA TYR A 141 25.94 -9.35 -10.87
C TYR A 141 27.44 -9.36 -11.06
N GLY A 142 27.91 -8.90 -12.22
CA GLY A 142 29.34 -8.76 -12.53
C GLY A 142 29.73 -9.59 -13.74
N SER A 143 31.02 -9.90 -13.85
CA SER A 143 31.57 -10.66 -14.97
C SER A 143 32.31 -11.90 -14.49
N LEU A 144 32.28 -12.97 -15.29
CA LEU A 144 33.16 -14.13 -15.13
C LEU A 144 34.17 -14.11 -16.27
N SER A 145 35.45 -14.03 -15.92
CA SER A 145 36.55 -14.02 -16.89
C SER A 145 37.13 -15.42 -17.09
N HIS A 146 37.01 -16.28 -16.07
CA HIS A 146 37.58 -17.62 -16.08
C HIS A 146 36.57 -18.67 -15.56
N ALA A 147 36.72 -19.93 -15.99
CA ALA A 147 35.90 -21.04 -15.50
C ALA A 147 36.01 -21.25 -13.97
N GLU A 148 37.15 -20.88 -13.38
CA GLU A 148 37.34 -20.89 -11.92
C GLU A 148 36.37 -19.91 -11.23
N ASP A 149 36.07 -18.76 -11.85
CA ASP A 149 35.13 -17.78 -11.29
C ASP A 149 33.72 -18.37 -11.19
N ALA A 150 33.29 -19.15 -12.19
CA ALA A 150 32.01 -19.84 -12.16
C ALA A 150 31.95 -20.86 -11.02
N THR A 151 33.03 -21.60 -10.78
CA THR A 151 33.12 -22.55 -9.65
C THR A 151 32.99 -21.81 -8.32
N VAL A 152 33.74 -20.70 -8.15
CA VAL A 152 33.66 -19.86 -6.96
C VAL A 152 32.25 -19.27 -6.79
N LEU A 153 31.59 -18.87 -7.88
CA LEU A 153 30.22 -18.36 -7.86
C LEU A 153 29.25 -19.40 -7.29
N PHE A 154 29.29 -20.63 -7.78
CA PHE A 154 28.43 -21.71 -7.28
C PHE A 154 28.74 -22.08 -5.84
N ASP A 155 30.01 -22.14 -5.44
CA ASP A 155 30.41 -22.41 -4.06
C ASP A 155 29.87 -21.35 -3.09
N ARG A 156 29.97 -20.06 -3.47
CA ARG A 156 29.41 -18.95 -2.67
C ARG A 156 27.88 -19.01 -2.61
N ILE A 157 27.21 -19.34 -3.72
CA ILE A 157 25.76 -19.54 -3.76
C ILE A 157 25.33 -20.66 -2.79
N LEU A 158 26.03 -21.80 -2.80
CA LEU A 158 25.75 -22.92 -1.89
C LEU A 158 26.05 -22.56 -0.44
N ALA A 159 27.11 -21.79 -0.17
CA ALA A 159 27.42 -21.30 1.17
C ALA A 159 26.31 -20.39 1.74
N LEU A 160 25.68 -19.55 0.90
CA LEU A 160 24.56 -18.69 1.30
C LEU A 160 23.32 -19.47 1.74
N VAL A 161 23.11 -20.68 1.22
CA VAL A 161 22.03 -21.58 1.68
C VAL A 161 22.18 -21.91 3.17
N HIS A 162 23.42 -21.99 3.66
CA HIS A 162 23.72 -22.26 5.06
C HIS A 162 23.84 -20.99 5.91
N LYS A 163 24.30 -19.88 5.31
CA LYS A 163 24.48 -18.59 5.97
C LYS A 163 23.98 -17.44 5.08
N PRO A 164 22.67 -17.15 5.08
CA PRO A 164 22.09 -16.13 4.20
C PRO A 164 22.67 -14.73 4.40
N ASP A 165 23.08 -14.40 5.62
CA ASP A 165 23.60 -13.08 5.99
C ASP A 165 25.12 -12.95 5.78
N HIS A 166 25.77 -13.94 5.14
CA HIS A 166 27.20 -13.90 4.92
C HIS A 166 27.57 -12.96 3.76
N ALA A 167 28.32 -11.91 4.08
CA ALA A 167 28.88 -11.01 3.08
C ALA A 167 30.17 -11.62 2.49
N PHE A 168 30.25 -11.68 1.16
CA PHE A 168 31.46 -12.06 0.44
C PHE A 168 32.23 -10.82 -0.01
N PRO A 169 33.57 -10.91 -0.15
CA PRO A 169 34.36 -9.85 -0.76
C PRO A 169 33.87 -9.54 -2.18
N LEU A 170 33.90 -8.26 -2.54
CA LEU A 170 33.63 -7.76 -3.87
C LEU A 170 34.74 -8.23 -4.82
N GLU A 171 34.34 -8.61 -6.03
CA GLU A 171 35.16 -9.11 -7.15
C GLU A 171 35.34 -10.64 -7.24
N PRO A 172 35.23 -11.22 -8.46
CA PRO A 172 34.85 -10.58 -9.74
C PRO A 172 33.33 -10.35 -9.91
N PHE A 173 32.51 -10.86 -8.99
CA PHE A 173 31.05 -10.74 -9.00
C PHE A 173 30.48 -10.44 -7.60
N GLN A 174 29.27 -9.89 -7.56
CA GLN A 174 28.52 -9.58 -6.35
C GLN A 174 27.29 -10.48 -6.23
N LEU A 175 27.10 -11.08 -5.05
CA LEU A 175 25.89 -11.83 -4.70
C LEU A 175 25.03 -11.01 -3.74
N GLN A 176 23.74 -10.90 -4.06
CA GLN A 176 22.72 -10.31 -3.19
C GLN A 176 21.76 -11.41 -2.76
N ALA A 177 21.78 -11.76 -1.48
CA ALA A 177 20.94 -12.79 -0.91
C ALA A 177 19.81 -12.16 -0.06
N ARG A 178 18.59 -12.68 -0.20
CA ARG A 178 17.46 -12.32 0.66
C ARG A 178 16.53 -13.50 0.86
N VAL A 179 15.93 -13.60 2.05
CA VAL A 179 14.88 -14.58 2.30
C VAL A 179 13.56 -14.05 1.72
N SER A 180 12.78 -14.90 1.06
CA SER A 180 11.50 -14.49 0.48
C SER A 180 10.56 -13.92 1.56
N PRO A 181 9.86 -12.78 1.28
CA PRO A 181 8.88 -12.21 2.20
C PRO A 181 7.61 -13.07 2.32
N MET A 182 7.40 -13.99 1.38
CA MET A 182 6.28 -14.92 1.32
C MET A 182 6.77 -16.34 1.58
N ASP A 183 5.94 -17.14 2.26
CA ASP A 183 6.18 -18.58 2.34
C ASP A 183 5.69 -19.29 1.06
N GLN A 184 6.04 -20.56 0.91
CA GLN A 184 5.62 -21.36 -0.25
C GLN A 184 4.11 -21.59 -0.32
N ARG A 185 3.38 -21.47 0.81
CA ARG A 185 1.92 -21.51 0.83
C ARG A 185 1.34 -20.30 0.10
N GLU A 186 1.88 -19.11 0.35
CA GLU A 186 1.49 -17.91 -0.35
C GLU A 186 1.92 -17.95 -1.82
N TRP A 187 3.09 -18.51 -2.16
CA TRP A 187 3.50 -18.67 -3.57
C TRP A 187 2.55 -19.55 -4.39
N GLU A 188 1.93 -20.56 -3.76
CA GLU A 188 0.91 -21.39 -4.41
C GLU A 188 -0.34 -20.57 -4.80
N GLN A 189 -0.68 -19.56 -4.00
CA GLN A 189 -1.88 -18.74 -4.16
C GLN A 189 -1.63 -17.49 -5.00
N HIS A 190 -0.47 -16.86 -4.81
CA HIS A 190 -0.04 -15.62 -5.42
C HIS A 190 1.35 -15.86 -6.02
N TRP A 191 1.42 -15.93 -7.36
CA TRP A 191 2.69 -16.15 -8.04
C TRP A 191 3.64 -15.00 -7.70
N PHE A 192 4.73 -15.33 -6.99
CA PHE A 192 5.76 -14.35 -6.71
C PHE A 192 6.55 -14.10 -8.00
N ASN A 193 6.63 -12.84 -8.43
CA ASN A 193 7.52 -12.45 -9.51
C ASN A 193 8.89 -12.08 -8.91
N PRO A 194 9.93 -12.94 -9.05
CA PRO A 194 11.25 -12.66 -8.47
C PRO A 194 11.97 -11.46 -9.09
N THR A 195 11.50 -10.96 -10.24
CA THR A 195 12.20 -9.98 -11.08
C THR A 195 11.39 -8.72 -11.36
N ASP A 196 11.15 -7.91 -10.33
CA ASP A 196 11.20 -6.48 -10.60
C ASP A 196 12.61 -6.02 -10.30
N ASP A 197 13.50 -6.25 -11.28
CA ASP A 197 14.92 -5.91 -11.22
C ASP A 197 15.13 -4.43 -10.91
N ALA A 198 14.24 -3.58 -11.44
CA ALA A 198 14.24 -2.16 -11.16
C ALA A 198 13.90 -1.91 -9.68
N MET A 199 12.86 -2.55 -9.15
CA MET A 199 12.52 -2.44 -7.73
C MET A 199 13.63 -2.97 -6.81
N VAL A 200 14.26 -4.11 -7.12
CA VAL A 200 15.37 -4.65 -6.30
C VAL A 200 16.54 -3.67 -6.30
N TYR A 201 16.94 -3.16 -7.47
CA TYR A 201 18.02 -2.19 -7.59
C TYR A 201 17.70 -0.89 -6.83
N GLN A 202 16.49 -0.37 -6.98
CA GLN A 202 16.01 0.81 -6.26
C GLN A 202 16.07 0.62 -4.75
N ILE A 203 15.61 -0.52 -4.24
CA ILE A 203 15.62 -0.81 -2.80
C ILE A 203 17.05 -0.95 -2.27
N GLU A 204 17.97 -1.55 -3.02
CA GLU A 204 19.38 -1.66 -2.61
C GLU A 204 20.12 -0.32 -2.69
N ASP A 205 19.85 0.52 -3.70
CA ASP A 205 20.37 1.90 -3.74
C ASP A 205 19.85 2.70 -2.54
N LEU A 206 18.55 2.58 -2.23
CA LEU A 206 17.96 3.16 -1.03
C LEU A 206 18.69 2.69 0.22
N LYS A 207 18.97 1.39 0.41
CA LYS A 207 19.75 0.90 1.57
C LYS A 207 21.12 1.55 1.69
N ARG A 208 21.84 1.72 0.57
CA ARG A 208 23.19 2.32 0.55
C ARG A 208 23.15 3.82 0.86
N ASN A 209 22.11 4.50 0.41
CA ASN A 209 21.97 5.96 0.45
C ASN A 209 20.93 6.44 1.47
N SER A 210 20.61 5.65 2.49
CA SER A 210 19.68 6.00 3.54
C SER A 210 20.24 5.74 4.94
N THR A 211 19.55 6.33 5.90
CA THR A 211 19.68 6.12 7.33
C THR A 211 18.39 5.45 7.82
N PRO A 212 18.44 4.36 8.61
CA PRO A 212 17.23 3.73 9.10
C PRO A 212 16.44 4.66 10.03
N LEU A 213 15.11 4.67 9.92
CA LEU A 213 14.21 5.53 10.70
C LEU A 213 14.44 5.39 12.22
N GLY A 214 14.83 4.21 12.69
CA GLY A 214 15.16 3.97 14.10
C GLY A 214 16.34 4.80 14.65
N GLN A 215 17.13 5.45 13.80
CA GLN A 215 18.17 6.41 14.23
C GLN A 215 17.62 7.83 14.43
N LEU A 216 16.49 8.18 13.79
CA LEU A 216 15.87 9.51 13.88
C LEU A 216 14.64 9.55 14.80
N ALA A 217 14.09 8.39 15.14
CA ALA A 217 12.88 8.28 15.95
C ALA A 217 12.89 7.04 16.85
N HIS A 218 12.34 7.21 18.04
CA HIS A 218 11.97 6.10 18.92
C HIS A 218 10.65 5.49 18.44
N ILE A 219 10.66 4.18 18.20
CA ILE A 219 9.48 3.45 17.72
C ILE A 219 9.12 2.42 18.79
N ARG A 220 7.87 2.44 19.25
CA ARG A 220 7.33 1.45 20.19
C ARG A 220 5.97 0.94 19.71
N THR A 221 5.75 -0.36 19.90
CA THR A 221 4.42 -0.97 19.73
C THR A 221 3.53 -0.64 20.92
N LEU A 222 2.29 -0.21 20.67
CA LEU A 222 1.29 0.11 21.68
C LEU A 222 0.06 -0.80 21.54
N HIS A 223 -0.54 -1.13 22.68
CA HIS A 223 -1.85 -1.76 22.70
C HIS A 223 -2.93 -0.69 22.44
N PRO A 224 -3.89 -0.90 21.52
CA PRO A 224 -4.89 0.13 21.15
C PRO A 224 -5.71 0.68 22.32
N SER A 225 -5.95 -0.12 23.36
CA SER A 225 -6.68 0.31 24.56
C SER A 225 -5.96 1.42 25.33
N LEU A 226 -4.61 1.47 25.29
CA LEU A 226 -3.82 2.52 25.93
C LEU A 226 -3.86 3.83 25.13
N ALA A 227 -4.07 3.75 23.82
CA ALA A 227 -4.16 4.93 22.96
C ALA A 227 -5.53 5.62 23.04
N GLN A 228 -6.60 4.86 23.32
CA GLN A 228 -7.96 5.40 23.49
C GLN A 228 -8.22 5.94 24.91
N SER A 229 -7.61 5.36 25.95
CA SER A 229 -7.76 5.82 27.34
C SER A 229 -7.16 7.20 27.63
N ASN A 230 -6.21 7.66 26.82
CA ASN A 230 -5.62 8.99 26.93
C ASN A 230 -6.57 10.14 26.51
N ARG A 231 -7.82 9.85 26.11
CA ARG A 231 -8.84 10.88 25.82
C ARG A 231 -9.54 11.41 27.08
N SER A 232 -9.36 10.81 28.27
CA SER A 232 -10.27 11.14 29.40
C SER A 232 -9.69 11.15 30.83
N GLN A 233 -8.43 10.81 31.09
CA GLN A 233 -7.90 10.84 32.46
C GLN A 233 -6.41 11.27 32.54
N GLU A 234 -6.09 11.94 33.64
CA GLU A 234 -4.74 12.41 34.01
C GLU A 234 -3.64 11.36 33.85
N PRO A 235 -2.39 11.78 33.55
CA PRO A 235 -1.29 10.89 33.22
C PRO A 235 -0.69 10.29 34.49
N ASN A 236 -1.32 9.24 35.04
CA ASN A 236 -0.73 8.47 36.13
C ASN A 236 -0.66 7.00 35.76
N LEU A 237 0.31 6.66 34.93
CA LEU A 237 0.91 5.32 34.88
C LEU A 237 2.34 5.46 34.35
N PHE A 238 3.29 5.30 35.27
CA PHE A 238 4.74 5.13 35.12
C PHE A 238 5.20 4.52 33.79
N LEU A 239 5.29 5.36 32.75
CA LEU A 239 6.12 5.14 31.57
C LEU A 239 7.14 6.26 31.59
N GLU A 240 8.41 5.86 31.59
CA GLU A 240 9.61 6.71 31.60
C GLU A 240 9.36 8.10 30.98
N SER A 241 9.62 9.13 31.78
CA SER A 241 9.29 10.55 31.62
C SER A 241 9.98 11.27 30.44
N THR A 242 10.22 10.59 29.33
CA THR A 242 10.86 11.15 28.12
C THR A 242 10.10 10.89 26.82
N LEU A 243 9.00 10.13 26.86
CA LEU A 243 8.13 9.90 25.69
C LEU A 243 6.70 10.36 26.01
N THR A 244 6.53 11.66 26.22
CA THR A 244 5.18 12.24 26.27
C THR A 244 4.53 12.03 24.90
N SER A 245 3.27 11.59 24.90
CA SER A 245 2.45 11.33 23.71
C SER A 245 2.27 12.54 22.78
N ASP A 246 2.76 13.70 23.17
CA ASP A 246 2.53 14.99 22.51
C ASP A 246 3.56 15.29 21.40
N HIS A 247 4.64 14.50 21.31
CA HIS A 247 5.77 14.78 20.42
C HIS A 247 5.97 13.77 19.28
N GLY A 248 5.06 12.81 19.12
CA GLY A 248 5.14 11.78 18.07
C GLY A 248 3.89 11.70 17.21
N PHE A 249 3.80 10.63 16.42
CA PHE A 249 2.60 10.28 15.66
C PHE A 249 2.35 8.77 15.75
N TYR A 250 1.09 8.40 15.58
CA TYR A 250 0.68 7.01 15.51
C TYR A 250 0.78 6.49 14.08
N ALA A 251 1.19 5.24 13.91
CA ALA A 251 1.18 4.53 12.64
C ALA A 251 0.51 3.16 12.79
N TRP A 252 -0.21 2.71 11.77
CA TRP A 252 -0.80 1.37 11.71
C TRP A 252 -0.96 0.92 10.26
N VAL A 253 -1.17 -0.38 10.05
CA VAL A 253 -1.32 -0.98 8.72
C VAL A 253 -2.76 -1.37 8.49
N GLU A 254 -3.29 -1.05 7.30
CA GLU A 254 -4.56 -1.61 6.83
C GLU A 254 -4.41 -2.15 5.41
N SER A 255 -5.19 -3.18 5.11
CA SER A 255 -5.35 -3.71 3.76
C SER A 255 -6.58 -3.07 3.11
N ASN A 256 -6.39 -2.41 1.97
CA ASN A 256 -7.43 -1.79 1.17
C ASN A 256 -7.48 -2.44 -0.24
N LYS A 257 -8.34 -1.92 -1.13
CA LYS A 257 -8.46 -2.42 -2.52
C LYS A 257 -7.17 -2.26 -3.34
N ASN A 258 -6.29 -1.33 -2.97
CA ASN A 258 -5.04 -1.00 -3.64
C ASN A 258 -3.83 -1.73 -3.04
N GLY A 259 -4.03 -2.61 -2.05
CA GLY A 259 -2.97 -3.35 -1.36
C GLY A 259 -2.89 -3.01 0.13
N ASN A 260 -1.69 -3.10 0.70
CA ASN A 260 -1.45 -2.71 2.08
C ASN A 260 -0.91 -1.28 2.12
N GLU A 261 -1.38 -0.49 3.06
CA GLU A 261 -0.95 0.88 3.27
C GLU A 261 -0.65 1.12 4.75
N ILE A 262 0.34 1.98 5.02
CA ILE A 262 0.60 2.50 6.36
C ILE A 262 -0.16 3.80 6.51
N PHE A 263 -1.08 3.81 7.45
CA PHE A 263 -1.80 5.00 7.88
C PHE A 263 -1.09 5.62 9.06
N THR A 264 -1.27 6.93 9.23
CA THR A 264 -0.71 7.66 10.36
C THR A 264 -1.70 8.69 10.87
N ALA A 265 -1.60 9.04 12.15
CA ALA A 265 -2.40 10.10 12.75
C ALA A 265 -1.59 10.84 13.81
N SER A 266 -1.81 12.15 13.89
CA SER A 266 -1.31 12.96 15.01
C SER A 266 -1.97 12.53 16.33
N PRO A 267 -1.34 12.80 17.48
CA PRO A 267 -1.94 12.59 18.78
C PRO A 267 -3.34 13.22 18.89
N GLY A 268 -4.29 12.51 19.51
CA GLY A 268 -5.69 12.93 19.62
C GLY A 268 -6.57 12.65 18.39
N LYS A 269 -5.99 12.48 17.19
CA LYS A 269 -6.72 12.30 15.92
C LYS A 269 -6.83 10.85 15.45
N LEU A 270 -6.66 9.88 16.35
CA LEU A 270 -6.87 8.47 16.02
C LEU A 270 -8.31 8.22 15.52
N PRO A 271 -8.48 7.45 14.43
CA PRO A 271 -9.81 7.15 13.91
C PRO A 271 -10.66 6.35 14.91
N GLU A 272 -11.94 6.69 14.99
CA GLU A 272 -12.87 6.04 15.94
C GLU A 272 -13.15 4.57 15.60
N TYR A 273 -13.03 4.19 14.32
CA TYR A 273 -13.23 2.80 13.88
C TYR A 273 -12.06 1.86 14.23
N MET A 274 -10.97 2.38 14.80
CA MET A 274 -9.80 1.57 15.12
C MET A 274 -10.14 0.52 16.19
N LYS A 275 -10.21 -0.74 15.76
CA LYS A 275 -10.48 -1.90 16.62
C LYS A 275 -9.27 -2.26 17.47
N SER A 276 -9.50 -2.90 18.62
CA SER A 276 -8.46 -3.43 19.51
C SER A 276 -7.52 -4.46 18.87
N SER A 277 -7.89 -5.01 17.71
CA SER A 277 -7.06 -5.96 16.95
C SER A 277 -5.98 -5.31 16.09
N HIS A 278 -6.00 -3.99 15.89
CA HIS A 278 -4.96 -3.31 15.10
C HIS A 278 -3.67 -3.21 15.90
N THR A 279 -2.55 -3.51 15.28
CA THR A 279 -1.25 -3.21 15.90
C THR A 279 -0.95 -1.74 15.66
N LEU A 280 -0.79 -1.00 16.76
CA LEU A 280 -0.53 0.45 16.73
C LEU A 280 0.93 0.69 17.10
N TYR A 281 1.58 1.61 16.41
CA TYR A 281 2.94 2.01 16.71
C TYR A 281 2.98 3.51 17.01
N LEU A 282 3.71 3.88 18.06
CA LEU A 282 4.09 5.26 18.33
C LEU A 282 5.48 5.49 17.73
N ILE A 283 5.57 6.47 16.83
CA ILE A 283 6.82 6.95 16.28
C ILE A 283 7.06 8.34 16.88
N ALA A 284 8.05 8.45 17.76
CA ALA A 284 8.44 9.68 18.43
C ALA A 284 9.80 10.14 17.88
N PRO A 285 9.82 11.13 16.97
CA PRO A 285 11.06 11.72 16.45
C PRO A 285 11.90 12.32 17.58
N THR A 286 13.23 12.35 17.41
CA THR A 286 14.13 13.00 18.38
C THR A 286 13.94 14.52 18.41
N ASN A 287 13.48 15.12 17.31
CA ASN A 287 13.02 16.50 17.26
C ASN A 287 11.54 16.52 16.81
N PRO A 288 10.60 17.07 17.61
CA PRO A 288 9.17 17.10 17.30
C PRO A 288 8.84 17.77 15.96
N GLU A 289 9.64 18.74 15.50
CA GLU A 289 9.44 19.44 14.23
C GLU A 289 9.58 18.52 13.01
N TRP A 290 10.21 17.35 13.18
CA TRP A 290 10.35 16.36 12.11
C TRP A 290 9.10 15.52 11.90
N SER A 291 8.13 15.60 12.82
CA SER A 291 6.93 14.76 12.81
C SER A 291 6.18 14.81 11.47
N PRO A 292 5.86 15.98 10.88
CA PRO A 292 5.18 16.05 9.58
C PRO A 292 5.97 15.36 8.45
N ALA A 293 7.28 15.62 8.36
CA ALA A 293 8.14 15.05 7.33
C ALA A 293 8.26 13.52 7.45
N LEU A 294 8.48 13.01 8.66
CA LEU A 294 8.57 11.57 8.92
C LEU A 294 7.21 10.88 8.75
N GLN A 295 6.11 11.54 9.12
CA GLN A 295 4.76 11.04 8.89
C GLN A 295 4.45 10.86 7.41
N MET A 296 4.81 11.85 6.57
CA MET A 296 4.64 11.75 5.12
C MET A 296 5.59 10.73 4.48
N LEU A 297 6.82 10.63 4.97
CA LEU A 297 7.77 9.61 4.52
C LEU A 297 7.24 8.20 4.78
N VAL A 298 6.72 7.93 5.98
CA VAL A 298 6.15 6.63 6.36
C VAL A 298 4.95 6.26 5.48
N ARG A 299 4.16 7.25 5.02
CA ARG A 299 3.02 7.06 4.09
C ARG A 299 3.41 6.99 2.61
N SER A 300 4.67 7.24 2.28
CA SER A 300 5.10 7.40 0.90
C SER A 300 5.07 6.09 0.10
N GLY A 301 5.02 6.21 -1.23
CA GLY A 301 5.15 5.08 -2.14
C GLY A 301 6.46 4.31 -1.94
N MET A 302 7.56 5.02 -1.67
CA MET A 302 8.86 4.42 -1.37
C MET A 302 8.79 3.48 -0.16
N THR A 303 8.14 3.92 0.93
CA THR A 303 7.95 3.07 2.11
C THR A 303 7.05 1.88 1.78
N ARG A 304 5.98 2.07 1.02
CA ARG A 304 5.15 0.94 0.56
C ARG A 304 5.96 -0.07 -0.25
N ASP A 305 6.82 0.38 -1.15
CA ASP A 305 7.66 -0.49 -1.97
C ASP A 305 8.72 -1.20 -1.11
N TRP A 306 9.25 -0.51 -0.10
CA TRP A 306 10.11 -1.10 0.94
C TRP A 306 9.41 -2.22 1.72
N PHE A 307 8.20 -2.01 2.22
CA PHE A 307 7.43 -3.06 2.89
C PHE A 307 7.02 -4.17 1.93
N ASN A 308 6.72 -3.84 0.68
CA ASN A 308 6.44 -4.85 -0.32
C ASN A 308 7.62 -5.79 -0.55
N TYR A 309 8.85 -5.25 -0.47
CA TYR A 309 10.10 -5.97 -0.62
C TYR A 309 10.52 -6.75 0.64
N SER A 310 10.44 -6.11 1.81
CA SER A 310 11.10 -6.57 3.05
C SER A 310 10.15 -7.21 4.05
N ALA A 311 8.88 -6.82 4.07
CA ALA A 311 7.98 -7.21 5.13
C ALA A 311 7.41 -8.60 4.92
N GLU A 312 7.36 -9.35 6.01
CA GLU A 312 6.67 -10.63 6.07
C GLU A 312 5.19 -10.46 5.72
N ARG A 313 4.62 -11.43 4.99
CA ARG A 313 3.20 -11.44 4.62
C ARG A 313 2.46 -12.62 5.23
N LYS A 314 1.17 -12.39 5.50
CA LYS A 314 0.20 -13.43 5.88
C LYS A 314 -1.16 -13.13 5.28
N LYS A 315 -1.61 -14.01 4.38
CA LYS A 315 -2.86 -13.83 3.61
C LYS A 315 -2.84 -12.53 2.80
N GLY A 316 -1.67 -12.16 2.26
CA GLY A 316 -1.49 -10.94 1.47
C GLY A 316 -1.34 -9.65 2.28
N ALA A 317 -1.63 -9.65 3.58
CA ALA A 317 -1.41 -8.50 4.47
C ALA A 317 0.03 -8.49 5.02
N TRP A 318 0.62 -7.31 5.20
CA TRP A 318 1.92 -7.17 5.85
C TRP A 318 1.81 -7.51 7.35
N LEU A 319 2.73 -8.33 7.84
CA LEU A 319 2.98 -8.54 9.26
C LEU A 319 4.10 -7.62 9.70
N VAL A 320 3.75 -6.38 10.02
CA VAL A 320 4.72 -5.37 10.45
C VAL A 320 5.13 -5.63 11.89
N LYS A 321 6.43 -5.56 12.16
CA LYS A 321 7.04 -5.57 13.49
C LYS A 321 7.71 -4.22 13.73
N GLU A 322 8.04 -3.95 14.99
CA GLU A 322 8.76 -2.74 15.36
C GLU A 322 10.12 -2.62 14.64
N SER A 323 10.81 -3.75 14.44
CA SER A 323 12.06 -3.81 13.65
C SER A 323 11.87 -3.34 12.21
N ASP A 324 10.71 -3.63 11.62
CA ASP A 324 10.44 -3.33 10.22
C ASP A 324 10.23 -1.83 10.05
N LEU A 325 9.49 -1.18 10.96
CA LEU A 325 9.37 0.28 11.00
C LEU A 325 10.72 0.95 11.29
N LYS A 326 11.53 0.40 12.21
CA LYS A 326 12.89 0.90 12.48
C LYS A 326 13.79 0.85 11.25
N SER A 327 13.57 -0.12 10.36
CA SER A 327 14.34 -0.32 9.14
C SER A 327 13.92 0.55 7.96
N ILE A 328 12.83 1.33 8.06
CA ILE A 328 12.38 2.20 6.97
C ILE A 328 13.53 3.12 6.55
N PRO A 329 13.92 3.13 5.26
CA PRO A 329 15.02 3.95 4.79
C PRO A 329 14.62 5.43 4.74
N VAL A 330 15.35 6.29 5.46
CA VAL A 330 15.28 7.74 5.34
C VAL A 330 16.44 8.21 4.45
N PRO A 331 16.20 8.78 3.25
CA PRO A 331 17.28 9.18 2.36
C PRO A 331 18.29 10.12 3.06
N LYS A 332 19.59 9.89 2.87
CA LYS A 332 20.65 10.64 3.59
C LYS A 332 20.55 12.16 3.43
N HIS A 333 20.29 12.61 2.20
CA HIS A 333 20.08 14.03 1.92
C HIS A 333 18.90 14.65 2.67
N LEU A 334 17.89 13.84 3.04
CA LEU A 334 16.77 14.27 3.89
C LEU A 334 17.16 14.22 5.38
N SER A 335 17.82 13.15 5.85
CA SER A 335 18.24 13.06 7.25
C SER A 335 19.24 14.15 7.63
N GLU A 336 20.20 14.44 6.76
CA GLU A 336 21.19 15.53 6.94
C GLU A 336 20.53 16.90 7.04
N LEU A 337 19.45 17.14 6.26
CA LEU A 337 18.70 18.39 6.33
C LEU A 337 17.82 18.47 7.58
N LEU A 338 17.18 17.36 7.98
CA LEU A 338 16.37 17.30 9.19
C LEU A 338 17.20 17.65 10.44
N GLU A 339 18.44 17.14 10.53
CA GLU A 339 19.38 17.47 11.61
C GLU A 339 19.73 18.96 11.69
N GLN A 340 19.63 19.69 10.57
CA GLN A 340 19.88 21.14 10.49
C GLN A 340 18.61 21.98 10.60
N TRP A 341 17.43 21.35 10.66
CA TRP A 341 16.15 22.04 10.64
C TRP A 341 15.81 22.68 12.00
N PRO A 342 15.26 23.92 12.04
CA PRO A 342 14.88 24.77 10.92
C PRO A 342 16.04 25.50 10.25
N VAL A 343 16.06 25.53 8.91
CA VAL A 343 17.11 26.21 8.13
C VAL A 343 16.65 27.60 7.70
N ASP A 344 17.56 28.57 7.78
CA ASP A 344 17.36 29.90 7.24
C ASP A 344 17.37 29.89 5.70
N LEU A 345 16.17 29.97 5.10
CA LEU A 345 15.97 29.97 3.65
C LEU A 345 16.53 31.22 2.96
N THR A 346 16.87 32.29 3.70
CA THR A 346 17.46 33.51 3.10
C THR A 346 18.86 33.29 2.54
N LYS A 347 19.51 32.18 2.92
CA LYS A 347 20.80 31.75 2.39
C LYS A 347 20.72 31.13 0.99
N LEU A 348 19.51 30.77 0.53
CA LEU A 348 19.27 30.26 -0.81
C LEU A 348 19.20 31.40 -1.83
N SER A 349 19.29 31.07 -3.12
CA SER A 349 19.06 32.06 -4.17
C SER A 349 17.64 32.64 -4.04
N SER A 350 17.46 33.91 -4.46
CA SER A 350 16.14 34.56 -4.40
C SER A 350 15.08 33.84 -5.23
N HIS A 351 15.48 33.11 -6.27
CA HIS A 351 14.61 32.28 -7.09
C HIS A 351 14.17 31.01 -6.34
N ASP A 352 15.10 30.32 -5.68
CA ASP A 352 14.82 29.08 -4.95
C ASP A 352 13.96 29.35 -3.72
N ALA A 353 14.27 30.39 -2.95
CA ALA A 353 13.48 30.78 -1.79
C ALA A 353 12.04 31.12 -2.18
N ARG A 354 11.83 31.81 -3.32
CA ARG A 354 10.48 32.09 -3.84
C ARG A 354 9.73 30.82 -4.22
N THR A 355 10.42 29.88 -4.87
CA THR A 355 9.85 28.58 -5.27
C THR A 355 9.42 27.77 -4.05
N LEU A 356 10.28 27.69 -3.02
CA LEU A 356 9.97 26.96 -1.79
C LEU A 356 8.80 27.61 -1.05
N ASN A 357 8.76 28.94 -0.97
CA ASN A 357 7.66 29.68 -0.35
C ASN A 357 6.34 29.55 -1.14
N SER A 358 6.39 29.26 -2.44
CA SER A 358 5.19 29.06 -3.27
C SER A 358 4.62 27.64 -3.20
N ILE A 359 5.32 26.67 -2.59
CA ILE A 359 4.81 25.28 -2.44
C ILE A 359 3.43 25.25 -1.81
N GLY A 360 3.19 26.15 -0.84
CA GLY A 360 1.88 26.33 -0.26
C GLY A 360 0.83 26.59 -1.33
N THR A 361 1.01 27.61 -2.15
CA THR A 361 -0.03 28.12 -3.07
C THR A 361 -0.08 27.40 -4.41
N ASP A 362 1.06 26.95 -4.94
CA ASP A 362 1.20 26.34 -6.27
C ASP A 362 2.25 25.21 -6.21
N PRO A 363 1.87 24.02 -5.72
CA PRO A 363 2.79 22.89 -5.66
C PRO A 363 3.22 22.41 -7.05
N ALA A 364 2.37 22.56 -8.07
CA ALA A 364 2.65 22.12 -9.44
C ALA A 364 3.80 22.91 -10.08
N LEU A 365 3.89 24.22 -9.83
CA LEU A 365 5.04 25.02 -10.26
C LEU A 365 6.33 24.57 -9.56
N ALA A 366 6.25 24.27 -8.26
CA ALA A 366 7.40 23.84 -7.49
C ALA A 366 7.98 22.51 -7.99
N VAL A 367 7.14 21.57 -8.46
CA VAL A 367 7.61 20.30 -9.07
C VAL A 367 8.59 20.56 -10.21
N LYS A 368 8.20 21.43 -11.16
CA LYS A 368 9.04 21.72 -12.34
C LYS A 368 10.40 22.30 -11.94
N THR A 369 10.44 23.18 -10.94
CA THR A 369 11.71 23.75 -10.48
C THR A 369 12.56 22.73 -9.72
N VAL A 370 11.94 21.93 -8.84
CA VAL A 370 12.64 20.91 -8.03
C VAL A 370 13.22 19.78 -8.89
N GLU A 371 12.54 19.40 -9.98
CA GLU A 371 13.06 18.43 -10.95
C GLU A 371 14.34 18.94 -11.64
N ASN A 372 14.41 20.25 -11.92
CA ASN A 372 15.57 20.88 -12.56
C ASN A 372 16.68 21.27 -11.57
N THR A 373 16.35 21.39 -10.27
CA THR A 373 17.30 21.78 -9.21
C THR A 373 17.29 20.74 -8.08
N PRO A 374 18.02 19.62 -8.23
CA PRO A 374 17.97 18.49 -7.29
C PRO A 374 18.38 18.81 -5.85
N SER A 375 19.15 19.88 -5.62
CA SER A 375 19.54 20.35 -4.28
C SER A 375 18.35 20.89 -3.47
N LEU A 376 17.24 21.27 -4.12
CA LEU A 376 16.04 21.77 -3.45
C LEU A 376 15.11 20.65 -2.97
N LYS A 377 15.29 19.41 -3.44
CA LYS A 377 14.43 18.26 -3.10
C LYS A 377 14.20 18.09 -1.59
N PRO A 378 15.22 18.04 -0.71
CA PRO A 378 14.98 17.85 0.72
C PRO A 378 14.22 19.02 1.35
N TYR A 379 14.52 20.26 0.96
CA TYR A 379 13.79 21.45 1.43
C TYR A 379 12.32 21.42 1.01
N ALA A 380 12.08 21.14 -0.27
CA ALA A 380 10.74 21.05 -0.82
C ALA A 380 9.93 19.91 -0.17
N PHE A 381 10.58 18.77 0.14
CA PHE A 381 9.93 17.67 0.85
C PHE A 381 9.47 18.08 2.25
N ILE A 382 10.33 18.71 3.06
CA ILE A 382 10.00 19.13 4.42
C ILE A 382 8.87 20.18 4.39
N ILE A 383 8.98 21.20 3.53
CA ILE A 383 7.97 22.26 3.42
C ILE A 383 6.63 21.69 2.92
N ALA A 384 6.65 20.85 1.88
CA ALA A 384 5.43 20.21 1.37
C ALA A 384 4.77 19.30 2.42
N SER A 385 5.58 18.60 3.23
CA SER A 385 5.09 17.77 4.32
C SER A 385 4.42 18.61 5.41
N GLN A 386 5.01 19.74 5.78
CA GLN A 386 4.42 20.68 6.73
C GLN A 386 3.10 21.24 6.21
N VAL A 387 3.09 21.75 4.97
CA VAL A 387 1.87 22.28 4.34
C VAL A 387 0.78 21.21 4.29
N LEU A 388 1.11 19.99 3.86
CA LEU A 388 0.12 18.91 3.79
C LEU A 388 -0.39 18.51 5.17
N HIS A 389 0.49 18.43 6.17
CA HIS A 389 0.10 18.14 7.55
C HIS A 389 -0.85 19.22 8.10
N ASP A 390 -0.56 20.49 7.84
CA ASP A 390 -1.42 21.60 8.23
C ASP A 390 -2.77 21.55 7.48
N LEU A 391 -2.78 21.24 6.19
CA LEU A 391 -4.02 21.06 5.43
C LEU A 391 -4.87 19.92 6.00
N GLU A 392 -4.27 18.74 6.25
CA GLU A 392 -4.98 17.61 6.86
C GLU A 392 -5.51 17.96 8.27
N ASN A 393 -4.77 18.79 9.01
CA ASN A 393 -5.16 19.20 10.35
C ASN A 393 -6.33 20.19 10.36
N HIS A 394 -6.34 21.16 9.45
CA HIS A 394 -7.34 22.24 9.41
C HIS A 394 -8.57 21.88 8.57
N GLN A 395 -8.44 20.99 7.59
CA GLN A 395 -9.50 20.68 6.63
C GLN A 395 -10.34 19.47 7.01
N GLY A 396 -10.13 18.86 8.19
CA GLY A 396 -10.99 17.78 8.67
C GLY A 396 -12.48 18.16 8.64
N ALA A 397 -12.81 19.40 9.00
CA ALA A 397 -14.18 19.92 8.91
C ALA A 397 -14.68 19.99 7.45
N LEU A 398 -13.88 20.56 6.54
CA LEU A 398 -14.24 20.68 5.11
C LEU A 398 -14.44 19.29 4.47
N PHE A 399 -13.53 18.36 4.70
CA PHE A 399 -13.62 17.00 4.16
C PHE A 399 -14.73 16.18 4.83
N SER A 400 -15.18 16.53 6.04
CA SER A 400 -16.32 15.88 6.68
C SER A 400 -17.67 16.30 6.09
N LEU A 401 -17.72 17.46 5.40
CA LEU A 401 -18.92 18.04 4.79
C LEU A 401 -19.21 17.49 3.39
N VAL A 402 -18.24 16.82 2.76
CA VAL A 402 -18.36 16.29 1.40
C VAL A 402 -18.15 14.78 1.44
N SER A 403 -19.06 14.05 0.80
CA SER A 403 -19.00 12.59 0.69
C SER A 403 -17.89 12.16 -0.29
N PRO A 404 -17.48 10.87 -0.27
CA PRO A 404 -16.56 10.33 -1.26
C PRO A 404 -17.05 10.49 -2.71
N ASP A 405 -18.37 10.52 -2.91
CA ASP A 405 -19.04 10.70 -4.21
C ASP A 405 -19.14 12.19 -4.62
N GLU A 406 -18.46 13.08 -3.91
CA GLU A 406 -18.41 14.53 -4.15
C GLU A 406 -19.77 15.24 -3.97
N GLU A 407 -20.62 14.69 -3.11
CA GLU A 407 -21.89 15.29 -2.70
C GLU A 407 -21.80 15.94 -1.31
N ILE A 408 -22.63 16.95 -1.03
CA ILE A 408 -22.62 17.59 0.29
C ILE A 408 -23.49 16.83 1.29
N HIS A 409 -22.93 16.61 2.47
CA HIS A 409 -23.66 16.24 3.67
C HIS A 409 -24.42 17.46 4.19
N HIS A 410 -25.65 17.64 3.69
CA HIS A 410 -26.47 18.82 4.00
C HIS A 410 -26.88 18.89 5.48
N ASP A 411 -27.04 17.74 6.13
CA ASP A 411 -27.22 17.61 7.58
C ASP A 411 -26.06 18.27 8.34
N LYS A 412 -24.81 17.94 7.97
CA LYS A 412 -23.62 18.53 8.57
C LYS A 412 -23.44 19.99 8.19
N LEU A 413 -23.76 20.37 6.94
CA LEU A 413 -23.73 21.76 6.49
C LEU A 413 -24.61 22.63 7.40
N PHE A 414 -25.83 22.18 7.67
CA PHE A 414 -26.78 22.93 8.50
C PHE A 414 -26.34 22.97 9.97
N GLN A 415 -25.65 21.94 10.46
CA GLN A 415 -25.18 21.89 11.85
C GLN A 415 -23.88 22.66 12.10
N THR A 416 -22.98 22.72 11.12
CA THR A 416 -21.59 23.20 11.34
C THR A 416 -21.28 24.52 10.67
N VAL A 417 -21.93 24.85 9.55
CA VAL A 417 -21.63 26.06 8.76
C VAL A 417 -22.73 27.12 8.92
N LEU A 418 -24.00 26.70 8.87
CA LEU A 418 -25.12 27.63 9.08
C LEU A 418 -25.30 27.92 10.57
N THR A 419 -25.53 29.19 10.90
CA THR A 419 -25.79 29.60 12.29
C THR A 419 -27.27 29.39 12.64
N ALA A 420 -27.59 29.42 13.94
CA ALA A 420 -28.99 29.40 14.40
C ALA A 420 -29.83 30.54 13.81
N ASN A 421 -29.21 31.65 13.39
CA ASN A 421 -29.88 32.76 12.73
C ASN A 421 -30.25 32.47 11.28
N ASP A 422 -29.53 31.57 10.61
CA ASP A 422 -29.76 31.19 9.20
C ASP A 422 -30.83 30.11 9.06
N LEU A 423 -31.13 29.41 10.16
CA LEU A 423 -32.08 28.30 10.21
C LEU A 423 -33.40 28.73 10.85
N CYS A 424 -34.50 28.09 10.45
CA CYS A 424 -35.77 28.18 11.15
C CYS A 424 -36.42 26.80 11.33
N PRO A 425 -37.31 26.64 12.32
CA PRO A 425 -38.16 25.46 12.44
C PRO A 425 -39.01 25.27 11.18
N ILE A 426 -39.24 24.02 10.79
CA ILE A 426 -40.00 23.68 9.57
C ILE A 426 -41.39 24.34 9.50
N HIS A 427 -42.08 24.49 10.64
CA HIS A 427 -43.40 25.11 10.74
C HIS A 427 -43.40 26.64 10.58
N GLN A 428 -42.23 27.28 10.66
CA GLN A 428 -42.06 28.74 10.55
C GLN A 428 -41.49 29.15 9.18
N HIS A 429 -41.20 28.19 8.31
CA HIS A 429 -40.53 28.47 7.06
C HIS A 429 -41.47 29.12 6.03
N PRO A 430 -41.14 30.30 5.46
CA PRO A 430 -42.06 31.08 4.63
C PRO A 430 -42.47 30.38 3.32
N LEU A 431 -41.63 29.47 2.82
CA LEU A 431 -41.89 28.69 1.59
C LEU A 431 -42.64 27.38 1.82
N ILE A 432 -43.01 27.05 3.06
CA ILE A 432 -43.72 25.81 3.40
C ILE A 432 -45.16 26.14 3.77
N ARG A 433 -46.12 25.58 3.03
CA ARG A 433 -47.55 25.70 3.34
C ARG A 433 -48.10 24.39 3.87
N PHE A 434 -49.00 24.46 4.86
CA PHE A 434 -49.59 23.30 5.50
C PHE A 434 -51.09 23.20 5.17
N THR A 435 -51.58 22.00 4.86
CA THR A 435 -53.03 21.75 4.62
C THR A 435 -53.87 21.70 5.88
N SER A 436 -53.26 21.23 6.97
CA SER A 436 -53.90 20.88 8.24
C SER A 436 -52.83 20.92 9.32
N THR A 437 -53.21 21.31 10.54
CA THR A 437 -52.32 21.28 11.70
C THR A 437 -52.58 20.01 12.50
N LEU A 438 -51.66 19.04 12.43
CA LEU A 438 -51.64 17.95 13.40
C LEU A 438 -51.32 18.56 14.78
N SER A 439 -51.92 18.02 15.84
CA SER A 439 -51.54 18.45 17.19
C SER A 439 -50.11 17.99 17.51
N MET A 440 -49.38 18.76 18.32
CA MET A 440 -47.96 18.49 18.60
C MET A 440 -47.70 17.08 19.18
N HIS A 441 -48.69 16.46 19.80
CA HIS A 441 -48.60 15.12 20.40
C HIS A 441 -49.00 13.97 19.45
N GLN A 442 -49.38 14.26 18.20
CA GLN A 442 -49.74 13.20 17.24
C GLN A 442 -48.49 12.52 16.68
N SER A 443 -48.44 11.19 16.79
CA SER A 443 -47.38 10.36 16.23
C SER A 443 -47.50 10.23 14.71
N ILE A 444 -46.37 10.37 14.03
CA ILE A 444 -46.25 10.24 12.58
C ILE A 444 -45.78 8.81 12.26
N GLN A 445 -46.64 8.06 11.58
CA GLN A 445 -46.36 6.68 11.20
C GLN A 445 -45.62 6.61 9.86
N THR A 446 -46.02 7.44 8.88
CA THR A 446 -45.41 7.42 7.55
C THR A 446 -45.13 8.82 7.03
N ILE A 447 -43.94 8.97 6.45
CA ILE A 447 -43.50 10.17 5.72
C ILE A 447 -43.29 9.76 4.27
N SER A 448 -43.93 10.45 3.32
CA SER A 448 -43.84 10.12 1.89
C SER A 448 -43.74 11.38 1.03
N SER A 449 -43.09 11.27 -0.13
CA SER A 449 -43.00 12.36 -1.10
C SER A 449 -44.21 12.35 -2.03
N LEU A 450 -44.83 13.51 -2.24
CA LEU A 450 -45.92 13.71 -3.18
C LEU A 450 -45.41 14.35 -4.46
N LYS A 451 -45.73 13.75 -5.61
CA LYS A 451 -45.36 14.27 -6.95
C LYS A 451 -46.48 15.05 -7.64
N PHE A 452 -47.75 14.75 -7.34
CA PHE A 452 -48.93 15.36 -7.98
C PHE A 452 -50.11 15.48 -7.00
N PRO A 453 -51.05 16.44 -7.17
CA PRO A 453 -51.03 17.55 -8.14
C PRO A 453 -50.13 18.72 -7.72
N THR A 454 -49.84 18.87 -6.43
CA THR A 454 -48.89 19.86 -5.90
C THR A 454 -47.76 19.13 -5.20
N PRO A 455 -46.50 19.31 -5.61
CA PRO A 455 -45.36 18.66 -4.98
C PRO A 455 -45.24 19.00 -3.49
N GLY A 456 -44.93 18.00 -2.67
CA GLY A 456 -44.86 18.18 -1.24
C GLY A 456 -44.42 16.93 -0.47
N ILE A 457 -44.60 16.97 0.84
CA ILE A 457 -44.33 15.86 1.76
C ILE A 457 -45.62 15.55 2.50
N LEU A 458 -46.05 14.29 2.47
CA LEU A 458 -47.22 13.79 3.19
C LEU A 458 -46.78 13.10 4.48
N LEU A 459 -47.32 13.58 5.59
CA LEU A 459 -47.24 12.95 6.90
C LEU A 459 -48.57 12.25 7.19
N THR A 460 -48.54 10.99 7.61
CA THR A 460 -49.74 10.21 7.97
C THR A 460 -49.59 9.61 9.36
N THR A 461 -50.64 9.73 10.16
CA THR A 461 -50.75 9.16 11.50
C THR A 461 -51.43 7.79 11.45
N ALA A 462 -51.28 6.98 12.50
CA ALA A 462 -51.97 5.70 12.64
C ALA A 462 -53.51 5.81 12.63
N LYS A 463 -54.05 6.99 12.98
CA LYS A 463 -55.49 7.28 12.98
C LYS A 463 -56.02 7.73 11.61
N GLY A 464 -55.19 7.69 10.57
CA GLY A 464 -55.54 8.14 9.21
C GLY A 464 -55.58 9.66 9.04
N LEU A 465 -55.19 10.45 10.05
CA LEU A 465 -55.01 11.89 9.89
C LEU A 465 -53.77 12.16 9.04
N THR A 466 -53.89 13.12 8.13
CA THR A 466 -52.83 13.51 7.19
C THR A 466 -52.50 14.99 7.30
N GLN A 467 -51.22 15.33 7.18
CA GLN A 467 -50.74 16.69 6.97
C GLN A 467 -49.81 16.73 5.77
N THR A 468 -50.08 17.65 4.86
CA THR A 468 -49.26 17.86 3.68
C THR A 468 -48.46 19.14 3.83
N LEU A 469 -47.15 19.05 3.61
CA LEU A 469 -46.23 20.16 3.51
C LEU A 469 -46.02 20.45 2.03
N PHE A 470 -46.62 21.53 1.54
CA PHE A 470 -46.39 21.98 0.17
C PHE A 470 -45.13 22.82 0.11
N ILE A 471 -44.19 22.37 -0.71
CA ILE A 471 -42.88 22.99 -0.89
C ILE A 471 -42.62 23.05 -2.40
N GLN A 472 -42.74 24.27 -2.95
CA GLN A 472 -42.56 24.51 -4.38
C GLN A 472 -41.10 24.35 -4.79
N ASP A 473 -40.18 24.85 -3.96
CA ASP A 473 -38.75 24.71 -4.18
C ASP A 473 -38.34 23.23 -4.08
N ALA A 474 -37.80 22.70 -5.19
CA ALA A 474 -37.49 21.28 -5.30
C ALA A 474 -36.36 20.85 -4.36
N TRP A 475 -35.36 21.70 -4.20
CA TRP A 475 -34.20 21.45 -3.35
C TRP A 475 -34.60 21.44 -1.87
N LEU A 476 -35.32 22.47 -1.41
CA LEU A 476 -35.84 22.55 -0.05
C LEU A 476 -36.77 21.38 0.25
N ARG A 477 -37.60 20.96 -0.72
CA ARG A 477 -38.49 19.80 -0.57
C ARG A 477 -37.70 18.52 -0.33
N GLU A 478 -36.67 18.28 -1.13
CA GLU A 478 -35.80 17.11 -0.99
C GLU A 478 -35.09 17.11 0.37
N ARG A 479 -34.48 18.22 0.79
CA ARG A 479 -33.77 18.30 2.06
C ARG A 479 -34.69 18.20 3.27
N CYS A 480 -35.86 18.84 3.23
CA CYS A 480 -36.90 18.66 4.25
C CYS A 480 -37.30 17.18 4.38
N PHE A 481 -37.47 16.49 3.24
CA PHE A 481 -37.86 15.09 3.23
C PHE A 481 -36.79 14.18 3.85
N GLU A 482 -35.52 14.38 3.47
CA GLU A 482 -34.38 13.65 4.04
C GLU A 482 -34.26 13.86 5.56
N MET A 483 -34.33 15.10 6.04
CA MET A 483 -34.23 15.41 7.47
C MET A 483 -35.39 14.79 8.26
N LEU A 484 -36.62 14.89 7.76
CA LEU A 484 -37.79 14.26 8.39
C LEU A 484 -37.64 12.74 8.45
N LYS A 485 -37.10 12.13 7.38
CA LYS A 485 -36.82 10.69 7.34
C LYS A 485 -35.71 10.27 8.30
N SER A 486 -34.66 11.08 8.45
CA SER A 486 -33.61 10.84 9.44
C SER A 486 -34.18 10.76 10.86
N VAL A 487 -35.02 11.72 11.25
CA VAL A 487 -35.66 11.70 12.59
C VAL A 487 -36.59 10.49 12.75
N GLN A 488 -37.34 10.11 11.71
CA GLN A 488 -38.17 8.89 11.72
C GLN A 488 -37.34 7.59 11.83
N SER A 489 -36.09 7.59 11.35
CA SER A 489 -35.21 6.43 11.50
C SER A 489 -34.61 6.31 12.91
N GLU A 490 -34.43 7.44 13.60
CA GLU A 490 -33.94 7.50 14.98
C GLU A 490 -35.04 7.20 16.01
N ILE A 491 -36.26 7.66 15.74
CA ILE A 491 -37.43 7.51 16.61
C ILE A 491 -38.49 6.73 15.85
N ALA A 492 -38.86 5.53 16.33
CA ALA A 492 -39.77 4.63 15.62
C ALA A 492 -41.14 5.25 15.26
N GLU A 493 -41.63 6.22 16.04
CA GLU A 493 -42.87 6.97 15.77
C GLU A 493 -42.77 8.41 16.30
N PRO A 494 -42.08 9.33 15.60
CA PRO A 494 -41.87 10.67 16.11
C PRO A 494 -43.19 11.44 16.11
N THR A 495 -43.44 12.20 17.16
CA THR A 495 -44.55 13.14 17.22
C THR A 495 -44.30 14.35 16.31
N TRP A 496 -45.37 15.03 15.88
CA TRP A 496 -45.23 16.27 15.12
C TRP A 496 -44.40 17.32 15.87
N GLY A 497 -44.56 17.41 17.20
CA GLY A 497 -43.76 18.29 18.05
C GLY A 497 -42.26 17.97 17.98
N GLU A 498 -41.88 16.70 18.07
CA GLU A 498 -40.47 16.27 17.96
C GLU A 498 -39.87 16.56 16.58
N LEU A 499 -40.64 16.35 15.50
CA LEU A 499 -40.20 16.70 14.14
C LEU A 499 -40.00 18.21 14.00
N VAL A 500 -40.94 19.01 14.51
CA VAL A 500 -40.84 20.47 14.52
C VAL A 500 -39.65 20.96 15.32
N GLU A 501 -39.36 20.33 16.45
CA GLU A 501 -38.27 20.72 17.33
C GLU A 501 -36.90 20.38 16.72
N ARG A 502 -36.77 19.20 16.09
CA ARG A 502 -35.49 18.69 15.58
C ARG A 502 -35.18 19.14 14.16
N VAL A 503 -36.18 19.35 13.31
CA VAL A 503 -35.96 19.75 11.92
C VAL A 503 -35.80 21.26 11.81
N ARG A 504 -34.56 21.69 11.55
CA ARG A 504 -34.15 23.07 11.32
C ARG A 504 -33.66 23.20 9.88
N ILE A 505 -34.29 24.08 9.11
CA ILE A 505 -34.03 24.25 7.67
C ILE A 505 -33.60 25.68 7.35
N PRO A 506 -32.85 25.91 6.26
CA PRO A 506 -32.35 27.24 5.92
C PRO A 506 -33.49 28.19 5.59
N LYS A 507 -33.50 29.38 6.18
CA LYS A 507 -34.47 30.45 5.86
C LYS A 507 -34.40 30.88 4.40
N ASN A 508 -33.20 30.83 3.82
CA ASN A 508 -32.92 31.18 2.44
C ASN A 508 -32.27 29.97 1.72
N PRO A 509 -33.05 29.19 0.93
CA PRO A 509 -32.52 28.01 0.25
C PRO A 509 -31.44 28.37 -0.78
N ASP A 510 -31.56 29.50 -1.48
CA ASP A 510 -30.59 29.93 -2.50
C ASP A 510 -29.23 30.23 -1.87
N GLN A 511 -29.22 30.88 -0.70
CA GLN A 511 -27.98 31.14 0.03
C GLN A 511 -27.33 29.84 0.51
N ALA A 512 -28.12 28.88 1.02
CA ALA A 512 -27.60 27.59 1.45
C ALA A 512 -27.02 26.78 0.27
N GLN A 513 -27.68 26.81 -0.90
CA GLN A 513 -27.16 26.23 -2.13
C GLN A 513 -25.86 26.90 -2.59
N MET A 514 -25.79 28.24 -2.53
CA MET A 514 -24.58 28.97 -2.88
C MET A 514 -23.40 28.61 -1.96
N ILE A 515 -23.63 28.53 -0.65
CA ILE A 515 -22.61 28.10 0.33
C ILE A 515 -22.18 26.66 0.04
N ALA A 516 -23.13 25.77 -0.24
CA ALA A 516 -22.85 24.40 -0.64
C ALA A 516 -21.94 24.34 -1.90
N MET A 517 -22.27 25.09 -2.95
CA MET A 517 -21.44 25.17 -4.16
C MET A 517 -20.03 25.72 -3.86
N GLN A 518 -19.90 26.71 -2.98
CA GLN A 518 -18.60 27.25 -2.57
C GLN A 518 -17.76 26.21 -1.81
N ILE A 519 -18.39 25.44 -0.93
CA ILE A 519 -17.75 24.33 -0.21
C ILE A 519 -17.26 23.26 -1.18
N LEU A 520 -18.07 22.85 -2.16
CA LEU A 520 -17.65 21.90 -3.19
C LEU A 520 -16.47 22.42 -4.01
N LYS A 521 -16.50 23.70 -4.39
CA LYS A 521 -15.40 24.33 -5.12
C LYS A 521 -14.11 24.35 -4.28
N ALA A 522 -14.21 24.74 -3.02
CA ALA A 522 -13.09 24.72 -2.07
C ALA A 522 -12.53 23.30 -1.88
N TYR A 523 -13.42 22.31 -1.67
CA TYR A 523 -13.06 20.90 -1.56
C TYR A 523 -12.32 20.40 -2.80
N GLY A 524 -12.81 20.69 -4.01
CA GLY A 524 -12.15 20.31 -5.25
C GLY A 524 -10.75 20.92 -5.39
N THR A 525 -10.59 22.19 -4.99
CA THR A 525 -9.31 22.91 -5.04
C THR A 525 -8.31 22.30 -4.06
N GLU A 526 -8.74 22.02 -2.82
CA GLU A 526 -7.88 21.46 -1.78
C GLU A 526 -7.56 19.97 -2.01
N LYS A 527 -8.49 19.21 -2.57
CA LYS A 527 -8.25 17.83 -3.04
C LYS A 527 -7.20 17.79 -4.14
N LEU A 528 -7.25 18.71 -5.11
CA LEU A 528 -6.24 18.85 -6.16
C LEU A 528 -4.88 19.23 -5.57
N ARG A 529 -4.85 20.27 -4.72
CA ARG A 529 -3.63 20.72 -4.03
C ARG A 529 -2.97 19.61 -3.21
N LYS A 530 -3.77 18.81 -2.49
CA LYS A 530 -3.30 17.62 -1.77
C LYS A 530 -2.67 16.59 -2.71
N LYS A 531 -3.27 16.35 -3.87
CA LYS A 531 -2.71 15.43 -4.89
C LYS A 531 -1.37 15.95 -5.42
N GLU A 532 -1.27 17.25 -5.68
CA GLU A 532 -0.05 17.88 -6.18
C GLU A 532 1.08 17.89 -5.14
N LEU A 533 0.77 18.14 -3.87
CA LEU A 533 1.73 18.04 -2.76
C LEU A 533 2.27 16.61 -2.62
N ASN A 534 1.39 15.59 -2.70
CA ASN A 534 1.81 14.20 -2.68
C ASN A 534 2.71 13.86 -3.88
N HIS A 535 2.41 14.39 -5.06
CA HIS A 535 3.26 14.23 -6.24
C HIS A 535 4.63 14.89 -6.03
N LEU A 536 4.68 16.14 -5.56
CA LEU A 536 5.93 16.84 -5.25
C LEU A 536 6.79 16.04 -4.27
N MET A 537 6.21 15.57 -3.16
CA MET A 537 6.94 14.75 -2.19
C MET A 537 7.48 13.46 -2.80
N SER A 538 6.73 12.80 -3.68
CA SER A 538 7.20 11.59 -4.38
C SER A 538 8.42 11.86 -5.26
N VAL A 539 8.47 13.01 -5.95
CA VAL A 539 9.60 13.44 -6.78
C VAL A 539 10.83 13.74 -5.92
N CYS A 540 10.62 14.31 -4.73
CA CYS A 540 11.71 14.64 -3.81
C CYS A 540 12.41 13.41 -3.21
N LEU A 541 11.71 12.29 -3.04
CA LEU A 541 12.29 11.07 -2.46
C LEU A 541 13.15 10.26 -3.43
N ILE A 542 13.04 10.50 -4.74
CA ILE A 542 13.82 9.79 -5.77
C ILE A 542 15.27 10.29 -5.78
N SER A 543 16.22 9.37 -5.55
CA SER A 543 17.67 9.60 -5.55
C SER A 543 18.18 10.20 -6.87
N GLN A 544 19.19 11.08 -6.80
CA GLN A 544 19.73 11.82 -7.94
C GLN A 544 20.35 10.91 -9.04
N LYS A 545 20.80 9.70 -8.68
CA LYS A 545 21.39 8.76 -9.65
C LYS A 545 20.41 8.24 -10.70
N GLU A 546 19.11 8.18 -10.40
CA GLU A 546 18.12 7.65 -11.34
C GLU A 546 17.99 8.49 -12.63
N ASN A 547 18.16 9.82 -12.54
CA ASN A 547 18.05 10.68 -13.73
C ASN A 547 19.28 10.57 -14.64
N SER A 548 20.47 10.33 -14.09
CA SER A 548 21.68 10.09 -14.90
C SER A 548 21.67 8.71 -15.57
N GLU A 549 21.18 7.66 -14.88
CA GLU A 549 21.16 6.30 -15.44
C GLU A 549 19.99 6.09 -16.43
N LYS A 550 18.80 6.68 -16.19
CA LYS A 550 17.71 6.66 -17.18
C LYS A 550 18.04 7.43 -18.46
N MET A 551 18.83 8.50 -18.38
CA MET A 551 19.31 9.24 -19.55
C MET A 551 20.44 8.49 -20.28
N GLY A 552 21.26 7.71 -19.56
CA GLY A 552 22.33 6.90 -20.15
C GLY A 552 21.88 5.58 -20.77
N LEU A 553 20.73 5.03 -20.38
CA LEU A 553 20.14 3.82 -20.97
C LEU A 553 19.23 4.12 -22.19
N LEU A 554 18.94 5.39 -22.46
CA LEU A 554 18.22 5.87 -23.65
C LEU A 554 19.15 6.48 -24.71
N GLN A 555 20.46 6.45 -24.47
CA GLN A 555 21.53 6.72 -25.45
C GLN A 555 22.22 5.40 -25.80
#